data_AF-A0A5B7SXR6-F1
#
_entry.id   AF-A0A5B7SXR6-F1
#
_cell.length_a   1.000
_cell.length_b   1.000
_cell.length_c   1.000
_cell.angle_alpha   90.00
_cell.angle_beta   90.00
_cell.angle_gamma   90.00
#
_symmetry.space_group_name_H-M   'P 1'
#
loop_
_entity.id
_entity.type
_entity.pdbx_description
1 polymer ?
#
loop_
_entity_poly.entity_id
_entity_poly.type
_entity_poly.pdbx_seq_one_letter_code
_entity_poly.pdbx_strand_id
1 'polypeptide(L)'
;MSNKKIAVIYLFFFIIPYILCLSIIGVSYNSLVLHALTWRIIVGGIVGAFGMFAVKVIAQRPVLIMYRSSTRKILKELLFFFILERSKLVIGANLAVDFCLSVLSIYLVATFLPLTLILGRTLGWLVLILVVSLTLASYLEFESLSIYSEKKK
;
A
#
# COMPACT_ATOMS: atom_id res chain seq x y z
N MET A 1 -16.39 9.86 -15.02
CA MET A 1 -14.94 9.61 -15.13
C MET A 1 -14.67 8.43 -16.05
N SER A 2 -13.66 8.47 -16.93
CA SER A 2 -13.31 7.29 -17.75
C SER A 2 -12.71 6.18 -16.88
N ASN A 3 -13.14 4.93 -17.07
CA ASN A 3 -12.61 3.76 -16.35
C ASN A 3 -11.08 3.65 -16.41
N LYS A 4 -10.44 4.17 -17.46
CA LYS A 4 -8.98 4.22 -17.59
C LYS A 4 -8.34 5.18 -16.56
N LYS A 5 -8.96 6.34 -16.29
CA LYS A 5 -8.46 7.30 -15.29
C LYS A 5 -8.56 6.74 -13.87
N ILE A 6 -9.67 6.07 -13.53
CA ILE A 6 -9.86 5.44 -12.20
C ILE A 6 -8.79 4.35 -11.97
N ALA A 7 -8.52 3.51 -12.96
CA ALA A 7 -7.51 2.46 -12.84
C ALA A 7 -6.10 3.03 -12.64
N VAL A 8 -5.75 4.13 -13.33
CA VAL A 8 -4.45 4.81 -13.15
C VAL A 8 -4.33 5.41 -11.76
N ILE A 9 -5.36 6.11 -11.28
CA ILE A 9 -5.35 6.68 -9.92
C ILE A 9 -5.23 5.57 -8.89
N TYR A 10 -5.96 4.47 -9.04
CA TYR A 10 -5.85 3.32 -8.15
C TYR A 10 -4.44 2.70 -8.11
N LEU A 11 -3.78 2.60 -9.27
CA LEU A 11 -2.43 2.06 -9.37
C LEU A 11 -1.41 2.93 -8.61
N PHE A 12 -1.47 4.25 -8.79
CA PHE A 12 -0.56 5.20 -8.14
C PHE A 12 -0.89 5.50 -6.68
N PHE A 13 -2.17 5.44 -6.30
CA PHE A 13 -2.63 5.73 -4.95
C PHE A 13 -2.55 4.51 -4.04
N PHE A 14 -2.70 3.31 -4.60
CA PHE A 14 -2.87 2.11 -3.79
C PHE A 14 -1.86 1.01 -4.09
N ILE A 15 -1.78 0.51 -5.33
CA ILE A 15 -0.92 -0.65 -5.62
C ILE A 15 0.56 -0.31 -5.38
N ILE A 16 1.04 0.80 -5.95
CA ILE A 16 2.44 1.21 -5.80
C ILE A 16 2.76 1.49 -4.33
N PRO A 17 2.02 2.35 -3.60
CA PRO A 17 2.28 2.59 -2.18
C PRO A 17 2.21 1.32 -1.32
N TYR A 18 1.28 0.40 -1.62
CA TYR A 18 1.15 -0.86 -0.87
C TYR A 18 2.40 -1.73 -1.01
N ILE A 19 2.89 -1.93 -2.23
CA ILE A 19 4.11 -2.72 -2.49
C ILE A 19 5.34 -2.04 -1.86
N LEU A 20 5.42 -0.71 -1.93
CA LEU A 20 6.49 0.05 -1.30
C LEU A 20 6.45 -0.07 0.22
N CYS A 21 5.29 0.02 0.85
CA CYS A 21 5.14 -0.15 2.30
C CYS A 21 5.54 -1.56 2.74
N LEU A 22 5.16 -2.61 2.00
CA LEU A 22 5.64 -3.98 2.26
C LEU A 22 7.17 -4.06 2.18
N SER A 23 7.75 -3.49 1.12
CA SER A 23 9.21 -3.45 0.94
C SER A 23 9.91 -2.70 2.06
N ILE A 24 9.34 -1.58 2.52
CA ILE A 24 9.84 -0.80 3.67
C ILE A 24 9.80 -1.63 4.95
N ILE A 25 8.72 -2.37 5.21
CA ILE A 25 8.63 -3.29 6.36
C ILE A 25 9.75 -4.34 6.29
N GLY A 26 9.93 -4.96 5.12
CA GLY A 26 10.95 -5.99 4.91
C GLY A 26 12.38 -5.47 5.11
N VAL A 27 12.70 -4.30 4.55
CA VAL A 27 14.01 -3.65 4.69
C VAL A 27 14.23 -3.17 6.13
N SER A 28 13.23 -2.57 6.76
CA SER A 28 13.34 -2.06 8.13
C SER A 28 13.56 -3.18 9.14
N TYR A 29 12.82 -4.29 9.01
CA TYR A 29 13.02 -5.46 9.87
C TYR A 29 14.43 -6.05 9.71
N ASN A 30 14.86 -6.29 8.45
CA ASN A 30 16.17 -6.88 8.19
C ASN A 30 17.33 -5.96 8.62
N SER A 31 17.14 -4.65 8.54
CA SER A 31 18.07 -3.65 9.08
C SER A 31 18.14 -3.70 10.62
N LEU A 32 16.99 -3.78 11.29
CA LEU A 32 16.92 -3.78 12.75
C LEU A 32 17.42 -5.08 13.40
N VAL A 33 17.23 -6.21 12.72
CA VAL A 33 17.50 -7.55 13.25
C VAL A 33 18.67 -8.25 12.53
N LEU A 34 19.40 -7.54 11.66
CA LEU A 34 20.59 -8.01 10.93
C LEU A 34 20.36 -9.35 10.20
N HIS A 35 19.27 -9.47 9.44
CA HIS A 35 18.85 -10.70 8.73
C HIS A 35 18.60 -11.93 9.62
N ALA A 36 18.46 -11.79 10.95
CA ALA A 36 18.17 -12.97 11.77
C ALA A 36 16.75 -13.49 11.51
N LEU A 37 16.65 -14.56 10.71
CA LEU A 37 15.43 -15.28 10.37
C LEU A 37 14.99 -16.21 11.53
N THR A 38 14.71 -15.62 12.70
CA THR A 38 14.30 -16.34 13.91
C THR A 38 12.84 -16.04 14.27
N TRP A 39 12.38 -16.45 15.46
CA TRP A 39 11.05 -16.15 15.99
C TRP A 39 10.67 -14.65 15.94
N ARG A 40 11.68 -13.77 15.86
CA ARG A 40 11.54 -12.32 15.70
C ARG A 40 10.81 -11.93 14.41
N ILE A 41 10.80 -12.76 13.36
CA ILE A 41 10.05 -12.47 12.12
C ILE A 41 8.56 -12.36 12.42
N ILE A 42 8.03 -13.14 13.36
CA ILE A 42 6.62 -13.10 13.74
C ILE A 42 6.30 -11.72 14.35
N VAL A 43 7.18 -11.20 15.21
CA VAL A 43 7.02 -9.85 15.79
C VAL A 43 7.09 -8.79 14.69
N GLY A 44 8.04 -8.91 13.75
CA GLY A 44 8.15 -8.03 12.58
C GLY A 44 6.91 -8.08 11.70
N GLY A 45 6.34 -9.26 11.47
CA GLY A 45 5.11 -9.46 10.72
C GLY A 45 3.91 -8.84 11.41
N ILE A 46 3.79 -8.96 12.74
CA ILE A 46 2.72 -8.33 13.52
C ILE A 46 2.79 -6.81 13.40
N VAL A 47 3.96 -6.23 13.64
CA VAL A 47 4.18 -4.77 13.52
C VAL A 47 3.92 -4.31 12.09
N GLY A 48 4.39 -5.06 11.09
CA GLY A 48 4.14 -4.82 9.68
C GLY A 48 2.65 -4.82 9.33
N ALA A 49 1.90 -5.81 9.82
CA ALA A 49 0.45 -5.92 9.61
C ALA A 49 -0.29 -4.71 10.18
N PHE A 50 0.05 -4.28 11.40
CA PHE A 50 -0.53 -3.08 12.00
C PHE A 50 -0.13 -1.80 11.25
N GLY A 51 1.09 -1.71 10.74
CA GLY A 51 1.53 -0.62 9.88
C GLY A 51 0.71 -0.53 8.59
N MET A 52 0.55 -1.65 7.88
CA MET A 52 -0.27 -1.73 6.67
C MET A 52 -1.74 -1.41 6.95
N PHE A 53 -2.25 -1.89 8.09
CA PHE A 53 -3.59 -1.57 8.55
C PHE A 53 -3.80 -0.08 8.73
N ALA A 54 -2.88 0.62 9.40
CA ALA A 54 -2.95 2.07 9.59
C ALA A 54 -2.96 2.83 8.25
N VAL A 55 -2.12 2.41 7.29
CA VAL A 55 -2.09 3.00 5.94
C VAL A 55 -3.44 2.80 5.24
N LYS A 56 -4.03 1.61 5.30
CA LYS A 56 -5.35 1.36 4.69
C LYS A 56 -6.47 2.19 5.33
N VAL A 57 -6.42 2.41 6.65
CA VAL A 57 -7.40 3.25 7.35
C VAL A 57 -7.35 4.70 6.84
N ILE A 58 -6.15 5.26 6.67
CA ILE A 58 -5.99 6.63 6.12
C ILE A 58 -6.51 6.69 4.69
N ALA A 59 -6.19 5.68 3.88
CA ALA A 59 -6.56 5.62 2.48
C ALA A 59 -8.01 5.12 2.25
N GLN A 60 -8.80 4.90 3.30
CA GLN A 60 -10.15 4.33 3.18
C GLN A 60 -11.12 5.26 2.44
N ARG A 61 -11.12 6.56 2.78
CA ARG A 61 -12.01 7.55 2.13
C ARG A 61 -11.83 7.64 0.61
N PRO A 62 -10.61 7.83 0.07
CA PRO A 62 -10.40 7.93 -1.38
C PRO A 62 -10.77 6.62 -2.10
N VAL A 63 -10.47 5.45 -1.52
CA VAL A 63 -10.88 4.14 -2.07
C VAL A 63 -12.38 4.00 -2.20
N LEU A 64 -13.12 4.44 -1.18
CA LEU A 64 -14.57 4.31 -1.17
C LEU A 64 -15.22 5.16 -2.27
N ILE A 65 -14.69 6.35 -2.52
CA ILE A 65 -15.11 7.24 -3.62
C ILE A 65 -14.85 6.58 -4.98
N MET A 66 -13.65 5.98 -5.15
CA MET A 66 -13.29 5.26 -6.38
C MET A 66 -14.14 4.00 -6.60
N TYR A 67 -14.48 3.27 -5.53
CA TYR A 67 -15.32 2.09 -5.57
C TYR A 67 -16.75 2.40 -6.03
N ARG A 68 -17.33 3.50 -5.52
CA ARG A 68 -18.66 3.96 -5.97
C ARG A 68 -18.67 4.43 -7.42
N SER A 69 -17.56 5.00 -7.88
CA SER A 69 -17.41 5.52 -9.24
C SER A 69 -17.01 4.48 -10.29
N SER A 70 -16.60 3.27 -9.86
CA SER A 70 -16.13 2.20 -10.74
C SER A 70 -17.27 1.36 -11.31
N THR A 71 -17.30 1.21 -12.64
CA THR A 71 -18.31 0.39 -13.35
C THR A 71 -17.82 -1.03 -13.71
N ARG A 72 -16.50 -1.29 -13.71
CA ARG A 72 -15.93 -2.60 -14.05
C ARG A 72 -15.86 -3.53 -12.84
N LYS A 73 -16.36 -4.77 -12.99
CA LYS A 73 -16.38 -5.80 -11.92
C LYS A 73 -14.99 -6.11 -11.34
N ILE A 74 -13.97 -6.30 -12.18
CA ILE A 74 -12.59 -6.61 -11.75
C ILE A 74 -11.99 -5.48 -10.89
N LEU A 75 -12.17 -4.22 -11.31
CA LEU A 75 -11.66 -3.08 -10.56
C LEU A 75 -12.40 -2.93 -9.22
N LYS A 76 -13.70 -3.25 -9.23
CA LYS A 76 -14.56 -3.24 -8.06
C LYS A 76 -14.13 -4.32 -7.05
N GLU A 77 -13.77 -5.52 -7.49
CA GLU A 77 -13.24 -6.59 -6.63
C GLU A 77 -11.86 -6.26 -6.04
N LEU A 78 -10.96 -5.64 -6.81
CA LEU A 78 -9.66 -5.18 -6.30
C LEU A 78 -9.81 -4.08 -5.26
N LEU A 79 -10.69 -3.09 -5.52
CA LEU A 79 -11.03 -2.05 -4.55
C LEU A 79 -11.74 -2.64 -3.32
N PHE A 80 -12.56 -3.68 -3.51
CA PHE A 80 -13.27 -4.37 -2.43
C PHE A 80 -12.30 -5.02 -1.43
N PHE A 81 -11.13 -5.49 -1.88
CA PHE A 81 -10.08 -6.02 -1.01
C PHE A 81 -9.51 -4.96 -0.04
N PHE A 82 -9.55 -3.67 -0.41
CA PHE A 82 -8.98 -2.58 0.38
C PHE A 82 -10.00 -1.84 1.27
N ILE A 83 -11.29 -2.15 1.17
CA ILE A 83 -12.33 -1.49 1.98
C ILE A 83 -12.49 -2.21 3.33
N LEU A 84 -12.14 -1.52 4.42
CA LEU A 84 -12.21 -2.03 5.79
C LEU A 84 -13.58 -1.86 6.48
N GLU A 85 -14.58 -1.32 5.80
CA GLU A 85 -15.86 -0.91 6.43
C GLU A 85 -16.87 -2.05 6.67
N ARG A 86 -16.50 -3.31 6.43
CA ARG A 86 -17.42 -4.46 6.54
C ARG A 86 -17.05 -5.39 7.69
N SER A 87 -17.73 -5.32 8.82
CA SER A 87 -17.70 -6.35 9.90
C SER A 87 -16.32 -6.66 10.53
N LYS A 88 -16.31 -7.02 11.81
CA LYS A 88 -15.07 -7.37 12.54
C LYS A 88 -14.31 -8.55 11.89
N LEU A 89 -15.02 -9.44 11.19
CA LEU A 89 -14.43 -10.62 10.55
C LEU A 89 -13.60 -10.29 9.31
N VAL A 90 -14.08 -9.40 8.42
CA VAL A 90 -13.30 -9.04 7.21
C VAL A 90 -12.08 -8.23 7.59
N ILE A 91 -12.20 -7.35 8.60
CA ILE A 91 -11.07 -6.61 9.18
C ILE A 91 -10.01 -7.59 9.69
N GLY A 92 -10.40 -8.61 10.45
CA GLY A 92 -9.49 -9.66 10.93
C GLY A 92 -8.84 -10.46 9.80
N ALA A 93 -9.60 -10.84 8.76
CA ALA A 93 -9.07 -11.54 7.60
C ALA A 93 -8.05 -10.69 6.82
N ASN A 94 -8.33 -9.39 6.67
CA ASN A 94 -7.43 -8.46 5.99
C ASN A 94 -6.13 -8.27 6.78
N LEU A 95 -6.22 -8.16 8.11
CA LEU A 95 -5.05 -8.10 8.99
C LEU A 95 -4.20 -9.38 8.91
N ALA A 96 -4.84 -10.56 8.84
CA ALA A 96 -4.15 -11.82 8.64
C ALA A 96 -3.44 -11.90 7.27
N VAL A 97 -4.06 -11.39 6.21
CA VAL A 97 -3.42 -11.32 4.90
C VAL A 97 -2.24 -10.35 4.92
N ASP A 98 -2.38 -9.17 5.54
CA ASP A 98 -1.29 -8.21 5.69
C ASP A 98 -0.15 -8.76 6.55
N PHE A 99 -0.45 -9.57 7.57
CA PHE A 99 0.54 -10.30 8.35
C PHE A 99 1.34 -11.27 7.48
N CYS A 100 0.66 -12.15 6.73
CA CYS A 100 1.31 -13.10 5.83
C CYS A 100 2.16 -12.37 4.77
N LEU A 101 1.64 -11.29 4.18
CA LEU A 101 2.36 -10.50 3.19
C LEU A 101 3.58 -9.76 3.78
N SER A 102 3.47 -9.27 5.02
CA SER A 102 4.59 -8.64 5.73
C SER A 102 5.70 -9.64 6.02
N VAL A 103 5.34 -10.84 6.51
CA VAL A 103 6.30 -11.95 6.73
C VAL A 103 6.95 -12.38 5.42
N LEU A 104 6.16 -12.52 4.35
CA LEU A 104 6.67 -12.86 3.03
C LEU A 104 7.64 -11.79 2.52
N SER A 105 7.31 -10.51 2.70
CA SER A 105 8.18 -9.41 2.28
C SER A 105 9.50 -9.40 3.06
N ILE A 106 9.47 -9.63 4.38
CA ILE A 106 10.68 -9.78 5.20
C ILE A 106 11.57 -10.90 4.66
N TYR A 107 10.98 -12.05 4.31
CA TYR A 107 11.70 -13.20 3.77
C TYR A 107 12.29 -12.93 2.38
N LEU A 108 11.51 -12.30 1.49
CA LEU A 108 11.96 -11.93 0.15
C LEU A 108 13.12 -10.94 0.22
N VAL A 109 13.01 -9.89 1.04
CA VAL A 109 14.09 -8.91 1.22
C VAL A 109 15.34 -9.57 1.78
N ALA A 110 15.20 -10.47 2.76
CA ALA A 110 16.35 -11.19 3.32
C ALA A 110 17.08 -12.06 2.27
N THR A 111 16.34 -12.61 1.29
CA THR A 111 16.87 -13.50 0.26
C THR A 111 17.46 -12.73 -0.93
N PHE A 112 16.79 -11.65 -1.37
CA PHE A 112 17.15 -10.93 -2.59
C PHE A 112 18.12 -9.76 -2.37
N LEU A 113 18.17 -9.17 -1.17
CA LEU A 113 18.95 -7.97 -0.90
C LEU A 113 20.09 -8.23 0.10
N PRO A 114 21.35 -7.94 -0.28
CA PRO A 114 22.46 -8.02 0.66
C PRO A 114 22.38 -6.92 1.72
N LEU A 115 22.86 -7.22 2.94
CA LEU A 115 22.81 -6.35 4.12
C LEU A 115 23.38 -4.95 3.87
N THR A 116 24.42 -4.83 3.04
CA THR A 116 25.07 -3.56 2.70
C THR A 116 24.14 -2.59 1.97
N LEU A 117 23.24 -3.11 1.13
CA LEU A 117 22.24 -2.30 0.42
C LEU A 117 21.09 -1.87 1.34
N ILE A 118 20.72 -2.72 2.31
CA ILE A 118 19.64 -2.49 3.28
C ILE A 118 20.00 -1.43 4.32
N LEU A 119 21.21 -1.50 4.88
CA LEU A 119 21.68 -0.54 5.91
C LEU A 119 22.04 0.85 5.36
N GLY A 120 22.28 0.96 4.05
CA GLY A 120 22.81 2.18 3.43
C GLY A 120 21.76 3.14 2.87
N ARG A 121 21.17 2.80 1.71
CA ARG A 121 20.44 3.76 0.87
C ARG A 121 19.03 3.33 0.46
N THR A 122 18.72 2.03 0.47
CA THR A 122 17.45 1.51 -0.09
C THR A 122 16.22 2.05 0.63
N LEU A 123 16.25 2.17 1.96
CA LEU A 123 15.14 2.73 2.74
C LEU A 123 14.79 4.16 2.30
N GLY A 124 15.80 5.03 2.11
CA GLY A 124 15.60 6.40 1.66
C GLY A 124 14.98 6.49 0.26
N TRP A 125 15.45 5.65 -0.68
CA TRP A 125 14.87 5.58 -2.02
C TRP A 125 13.43 5.07 -2.02
N LEU A 126 13.12 4.05 -1.21
CA LEU A 126 11.75 3.54 -1.09
C LEU A 126 10.80 4.63 -0.55
N VAL A 127 11.22 5.37 0.47
CA VAL A 127 10.44 6.50 1.02
C VAL A 127 10.28 7.62 0.00
N LEU A 128 11.33 7.97 -0.76
CA LEU A 128 11.25 9.00 -1.79
C LEU A 128 10.24 8.61 -2.89
N ILE A 129 10.32 7.38 -3.39
CA ILE A 129 9.37 6.88 -4.41
C ILE A 129 7.94 6.87 -3.85
N LEU A 130 7.77 6.51 -2.58
CA LEU A 130 6.46 6.52 -1.91
C LEU A 130 5.88 7.95 -1.87
N VAL A 131 6.67 8.95 -1.48
CA VAL A 131 6.26 10.35 -1.45
C VAL A 131 5.88 10.85 -2.85
N VAL A 132 6.71 10.58 -3.85
CA VAL A 132 6.42 10.96 -5.25
C VAL A 132 5.15 10.28 -5.77
N SER A 133 4.94 8.99 -5.47
CA SER A 133 3.73 8.27 -5.87
C SER A 133 2.48 8.85 -5.22
N LEU A 134 2.51 9.08 -3.91
CA LEU A 134 1.35 9.60 -3.16
C LEU A 134 1.00 11.03 -3.55
N THR A 135 2.00 11.87 -3.80
CA THR A 135 1.78 13.26 -4.26
C THR A 135 1.15 13.32 -5.65
N LEU A 136 1.66 12.53 -6.60
CA LEU A 136 1.05 12.40 -7.93
C LEU A 136 -0.38 11.87 -7.84
N ALA A 137 -0.59 10.84 -7.02
CA ALA A 137 -1.90 10.24 -6.85
C ALA A 137 -2.91 11.21 -6.23
N SER A 138 -2.48 11.99 -5.22
CA SER A 138 -3.31 13.04 -4.59
C SER A 138 -3.65 14.16 -5.57
N TYR A 139 -2.72 14.55 -6.44
CA TYR A 139 -2.98 15.53 -7.49
C TYR A 139 -4.02 15.02 -8.50
N LEU A 140 -3.87 13.77 -8.96
CA LEU A 140 -4.81 13.16 -9.90
C LEU A 140 -6.20 12.97 -9.27
N GLU A 141 -6.27 12.61 -7.99
CA GLU A 141 -7.51 12.54 -7.23
C GLU A 141 -8.16 13.93 -7.08
N PHE A 142 -7.38 14.98 -6.86
CA PHE A 142 -7.88 16.35 -6.83
C PHE A 142 -8.40 16.79 -8.20
N GLU A 143 -7.67 16.57 -9.29
CA GLU A 143 -8.13 16.89 -10.66
C GLU A 143 -9.44 16.15 -11.01
N SER A 144 -9.55 14.93 -10.51
CA SER A 144 -10.68 14.02 -10.62
C SER A 144 -11.95 14.49 -9.89
N LEU A 145 -11.79 15.00 -8.67
CA LEU A 145 -12.88 15.43 -7.77
C LEU A 145 -13.18 16.92 -7.85
N SER A 146 -12.21 17.73 -8.30
CA SER A 146 -12.39 19.16 -8.44
C SER A 146 -13.45 19.44 -9.51
N ILE A 147 -14.48 20.14 -9.08
CA ILE A 147 -15.60 20.66 -9.89
C ILE A 147 -15.10 21.82 -10.78
N TYR A 148 -13.91 21.70 -11.35
CA TYR A 148 -13.30 22.68 -12.26
C TYR A 148 -13.18 22.13 -13.69
N SER A 149 -13.88 21.04 -14.01
CA SER A 149 -14.08 20.64 -15.39
C SER A 149 -15.28 21.39 -15.98
N GLU A 150 -14.97 22.24 -16.95
CA GLU A 150 -15.85 23.00 -17.87
C GLU A 150 -16.45 24.33 -17.38
N LYS A 151 -15.68 25.41 -17.51
CA LYS A 151 -16.09 26.46 -18.46
C LYS A 151 -15.32 26.25 -19.76
N LYS A 152 -15.85 25.40 -20.64
CA LYS A 152 -15.50 25.46 -22.07
C LYS A 152 -15.95 26.84 -22.57
N LYS A 153 -15.00 27.62 -23.10
CA LYS A 153 -15.29 28.60 -24.15
C LYS A 153 -15.06 27.92 -25.48
#